data_AF-A0A6S6R5A5-F1
#
_entry.id   AF-A0A6S6R5A5-F1
#
_cell.length_a   1.000
_cell.length_b   1.000
_cell.length_c   1.000
_cell.angle_alpha   90.00
_cell.angle_beta   90.00
_cell.angle_gamma   90.00
#
_symmetry.space_group_name_H-M   'P 1'
#
loop_
_entity.id
_entity.type
_entity.pdbx_description
1 polymer ?
#
loop_
_entity_poly.entity_id
_entity_poly.type
_entity_poly.pdbx_seq_one_letter_code
_entity_poly.pdbx_strand_id
1 'polypeptide(L)'
;MQVYTIDFEGIYTEQSWYLTRKDKIKNMDIIPYEGTNGYCSQKSCEVLQAYCSNLDFPAVTYLGSGNYHYLTYFLLQQIKKPFSMVMFDFHSDIQMGMCKELLSCGNWVRFALENCSQLKQVYIVGVAEQYIPKDYDCCGKEVHFITEKQVRSIDWIEEVKRGIQYPIYITIDKDVFREGTVYTNWDQGTMEINDVSAFFEGVRARHKILGGDICGECSKNYADGQYNRYQEVNGIINQQILTYFHMANR
;
A
#
# COMPACT_ATOMS: atom_id res chain seq x y z
N MET A 1 15.10 -8.00 -2.39
CA MET A 1 14.22 -7.09 -3.13
C MET A 1 14.90 -5.73 -3.18
N GLN A 2 14.74 -5.02 -4.29
CA GLN A 2 15.17 -3.63 -4.40
C GLN A 2 14.29 -2.75 -3.51
N VAL A 3 14.77 -1.59 -3.11
CA VAL A 3 14.01 -0.62 -2.30
C VAL A 3 13.96 0.72 -3.02
N TYR A 4 12.75 1.24 -3.20
CA TYR A 4 12.50 2.51 -3.88
C TYR A 4 11.71 3.46 -2.97
N THR A 5 11.87 4.76 -3.21
CA THR A 5 10.95 5.79 -2.72
C THR A 5 10.37 6.56 -3.90
N ILE A 6 9.06 6.79 -3.87
CA ILE A 6 8.35 7.76 -4.71
C ILE A 6 7.73 8.74 -3.74
N ASP A 7 8.39 9.89 -3.55
CA ASP A 7 8.07 10.82 -2.47
C ASP A 7 7.93 12.24 -3.00
N PHE A 8 6.68 12.61 -3.31
CA PHE A 8 6.38 13.94 -3.84
C PHE A 8 6.43 15.04 -2.78
N GLU A 9 6.35 14.68 -1.49
CA GLU A 9 6.26 15.61 -0.37
C GLU A 9 7.60 15.75 0.39
N GLY A 10 8.61 14.95 0.04
CA GLY A 10 9.92 14.94 0.71
C GLY A 10 9.85 14.47 2.15
N ILE A 11 8.89 13.60 2.48
CA ILE A 11 8.64 13.14 3.84
C ILE A 11 9.81 12.27 4.33
N TYR A 12 10.29 11.34 3.50
CA TYR A 12 11.29 10.36 3.93
C TYR A 12 12.66 10.98 4.15
N THR A 13 12.97 12.11 3.52
CA THR A 13 14.26 12.79 3.69
C THR A 13 14.48 13.31 5.11
N GLU A 14 13.43 13.36 5.94
CA GLU A 14 13.48 13.76 7.34
C GLU A 14 13.50 12.55 8.30
N GLN A 15 13.37 11.32 7.79
CA GLN A 15 13.28 10.11 8.62
C GLN A 15 14.65 9.42 8.77
N SER A 16 15.06 9.11 10.01
CA SER A 16 16.39 8.55 10.28
C SER A 16 16.65 7.18 9.61
N TRP A 17 15.62 6.32 9.46
CA TRP A 17 15.78 5.02 8.80
C TRP A 17 16.14 5.16 7.32
N TYR A 18 15.60 6.20 6.64
CA TYR A 18 15.85 6.50 5.25
C TYR A 18 17.24 7.09 5.09
N LEU A 19 17.59 8.10 5.90
CA LEU A 19 18.90 8.76 5.86
C LEU A 19 20.06 7.77 6.06
N THR A 20 19.93 6.83 6.98
CA THR A 20 20.94 5.78 7.24
C THR A 20 21.05 4.74 6.12
N ARG A 21 20.16 4.76 5.12
CA ARG A 21 20.07 3.81 4.01
C ARG A 21 20.03 4.48 2.64
N LYS A 22 20.26 5.79 2.57
CA LYS A 22 20.08 6.60 1.34
C LYS A 22 20.82 6.00 0.14
N ASP A 23 22.04 5.52 0.32
CA ASP A 23 22.85 4.93 -0.77
C ASP A 23 22.32 3.57 -1.26
N LYS A 24 21.39 2.95 -0.53
CA LYS A 24 20.76 1.66 -0.83
C LYS A 24 19.32 1.80 -1.31
N ILE A 25 18.72 2.98 -1.17
CA ILE A 25 17.35 3.27 -1.58
C ILE A 25 17.42 4.06 -2.88
N LYS A 26 16.76 3.54 -3.91
CA LYS A 26 16.66 4.24 -5.19
C LYS A 26 15.52 5.27 -5.08
N ASN A 27 15.86 6.54 -4.91
CA ASN A 27 14.86 7.59 -4.92
C ASN A 27 14.41 7.89 -6.34
N MET A 28 13.10 7.99 -6.54
CA MET A 28 12.55 8.61 -7.71
C MET A 28 12.43 10.10 -7.43
N ASP A 29 13.39 10.89 -7.90
CA ASP A 29 13.32 12.35 -7.89
C ASP A 29 12.27 12.79 -8.92
N ILE A 30 10.99 12.58 -8.62
CA ILE A 30 9.89 13.03 -9.46
C ILE A 30 9.64 14.50 -9.10
N ILE A 31 9.79 15.36 -10.09
CA ILE A 31 9.51 16.79 -9.93
C ILE A 31 8.02 16.91 -9.53
N PRO A 32 7.70 17.53 -8.38
CA PRO A 32 6.34 17.67 -7.91
C PRO A 32 5.54 18.44 -8.96
N TYR A 33 4.45 17.85 -9.45
CA TYR A 33 3.59 18.53 -10.42
C TYR A 33 2.11 18.30 -10.13
N GLU A 34 1.33 19.33 -10.47
CA GLU A 34 -0.11 19.44 -10.34
C GLU A 34 -0.84 18.16 -10.77
N GLY A 35 -1.93 17.84 -10.06
CA GLY A 35 -2.74 16.68 -10.37
C GLY A 35 -2.07 15.35 -10.04
N THR A 36 -1.38 15.28 -8.89
CA THR A 36 -0.91 14.03 -8.27
C THR A 36 -1.42 13.85 -6.84
N ASN A 37 -1.87 14.91 -6.17
CA ASN A 37 -2.29 14.84 -4.78
C ASN A 37 -3.72 14.29 -4.66
N GLY A 38 -3.87 13.03 -4.25
CA GLY A 38 -5.17 12.35 -4.07
C GLY A 38 -5.84 11.94 -5.38
N TYR A 39 -5.63 12.72 -6.45
CA TYR A 39 -6.11 12.45 -7.80
C TYR A 39 -4.95 12.55 -8.78
N CYS A 40 -4.92 11.63 -9.74
CA CYS A 40 -3.92 11.59 -10.78
C CYS A 40 -4.52 12.11 -12.09
N SER A 41 -4.06 13.28 -12.54
CA SER A 41 -4.43 13.83 -13.85
C SER A 41 -3.98 12.90 -14.98
N GLN A 42 -4.60 12.97 -16.15
CA GLN A 42 -4.21 12.14 -17.30
C GLN A 42 -2.72 12.29 -17.64
N LYS A 43 -2.22 13.53 -17.67
CA LYS A 43 -0.80 13.81 -17.93
C LYS A 43 0.11 13.18 -16.86
N SER A 44 -0.30 13.27 -15.59
CA SER A 44 0.43 12.64 -14.48
C SER A 44 0.40 11.12 -14.58
N CYS A 45 -0.72 10.52 -14.99
CA CYS A 45 -0.84 9.07 -15.20
C CYS A 45 0.18 8.57 -16.24
N GLU A 46 0.28 9.23 -17.39
CA GLU A 46 1.21 8.83 -18.46
C GLU A 46 2.66 8.86 -17.99
N VAL A 47 3.03 9.92 -17.28
CA VAL A 47 4.38 10.10 -16.73
C VAL A 47 4.68 9.04 -15.66
N LEU A 48 3.78 8.86 -14.69
CA LEU A 48 3.95 7.91 -13.59
C LEU A 48 3.93 6.46 -14.06
N GLN A 49 3.12 6.13 -15.06
CA GLN A 49 3.10 4.82 -15.71
C GLN A 49 4.46 4.50 -16.33
N ALA A 50 5.02 5.43 -17.12
CA ALA A 50 6.33 5.25 -17.76
C ALA A 50 7.43 5.08 -16.70
N TYR A 51 7.38 5.89 -15.64
CA TYR A 51 8.32 5.80 -14.52
C TYR A 51 8.26 4.45 -13.80
N CYS A 52 7.07 4.06 -13.33
CA CYS A 52 6.89 2.81 -12.61
C CYS A 52 7.25 1.59 -13.47
N SER A 53 7.05 1.66 -14.79
CA SER A 53 7.42 0.58 -15.71
C SER A 53 8.92 0.31 -15.83
N ASN A 54 9.76 1.28 -15.46
CA ASN A 54 11.22 1.18 -15.49
C ASN A 54 11.83 0.73 -14.16
N LEU A 55 11.01 0.48 -13.14
CA LEU A 55 11.50 -0.02 -11.86
C LEU A 55 11.93 -1.48 -11.98
N ASP A 56 13.01 -1.84 -11.29
CA ASP A 56 13.40 -3.24 -11.19
C ASP A 56 12.39 -3.98 -10.31
N PHE A 57 11.93 -5.15 -10.77
CA PHE A 57 11.04 -6.02 -10.01
C PHE A 57 11.75 -7.37 -9.73
N PRO A 58 11.72 -7.92 -8.49
CA PRO A 58 10.86 -7.57 -7.36
C PRO A 58 11.40 -6.45 -6.45
N ALA A 59 10.50 -5.60 -5.95
CA ALA A 59 10.81 -4.42 -5.16
C ALA A 59 9.84 -4.19 -3.99
N VAL A 60 10.31 -3.40 -3.02
CA VAL A 60 9.50 -2.72 -2.00
C VAL A 60 9.56 -1.22 -2.27
N THR A 61 8.42 -0.57 -2.46
CA THR A 61 8.35 0.86 -2.80
C THR A 61 7.62 1.65 -1.73
N TYR A 62 8.23 2.70 -1.22
CA TYR A 62 7.62 3.64 -0.29
C TYR A 62 6.99 4.81 -1.07
N LEU A 63 5.71 5.11 -0.85
CA LEU A 63 4.91 5.99 -1.73
C LEU A 63 4.59 7.37 -1.13
N GLY A 64 5.07 7.66 0.08
CA GLY A 64 4.74 8.88 0.81
C GLY A 64 3.42 8.74 1.58
N SER A 65 2.61 9.81 1.56
CA SER A 65 1.30 9.83 2.22
C SER A 65 0.26 8.98 1.49
N GLY A 66 -0.86 8.65 2.16
CA GLY A 66 -1.97 7.89 1.58
C GLY A 66 -2.61 8.54 0.35
N ASN A 67 -2.38 9.85 0.14
CA ASN A 67 -2.84 10.56 -1.06
C ASN A 67 -2.25 9.99 -2.37
N TYR A 68 -1.14 9.25 -2.27
CA TYR A 68 -0.45 8.66 -3.42
C TYR A 68 -0.58 7.14 -3.51
N HIS A 69 -1.46 6.52 -2.71
CA HIS A 69 -1.65 5.07 -2.72
C HIS A 69 -2.04 4.52 -4.10
N TYR A 70 -2.67 5.36 -4.93
CA TYR A 70 -2.98 5.03 -6.32
C TYR A 70 -1.74 4.67 -7.17
N LEU A 71 -0.53 5.02 -6.75
CA LEU A 71 0.70 4.59 -7.42
C LEU A 71 0.84 3.06 -7.47
N THR A 72 0.26 2.35 -6.49
CA THR A 72 0.20 0.89 -6.46
C THR A 72 -0.36 0.34 -7.76
N TYR A 73 -1.40 0.96 -8.35
CA TYR A 73 -1.95 0.56 -9.64
C TYR A 73 -0.88 0.46 -10.74
N PHE A 74 0.05 1.41 -10.81
CA PHE A 74 1.14 1.40 -11.79
C PHE A 74 2.18 0.33 -11.48
N LEU A 75 2.47 0.08 -10.20
CA LEU A 75 3.39 -0.96 -9.76
C LEU A 75 2.86 -2.37 -10.10
N LEU A 76 1.56 -2.61 -9.88
CA LEU A 76 0.90 -3.88 -10.21
C LEU A 76 1.01 -4.25 -11.70
N GLN A 77 1.03 -3.26 -12.60
CA GLN A 77 1.15 -3.50 -14.04
C GLN A 77 2.48 -4.13 -14.45
N GLN A 78 3.50 -4.10 -13.60
CA GLN A 78 4.76 -4.79 -13.86
C GLN A 78 4.62 -6.31 -13.74
N ILE A 79 3.61 -6.81 -13.02
CA ILE A 79 3.41 -8.23 -12.75
C ILE A 79 2.76 -8.90 -13.97
N LYS A 80 3.54 -9.69 -14.72
CA LYS A 80 3.10 -10.32 -15.99
C LYS A 80 2.53 -11.74 -15.83
N LYS A 81 2.28 -12.20 -14.61
CA LYS A 81 1.76 -13.53 -14.29
C LYS A 81 0.61 -13.44 -13.27
N PRO A 82 -0.30 -14.43 -13.20
CA PRO A 82 -1.39 -14.39 -12.25
C PRO A 82 -0.90 -14.21 -10.81
N PHE A 83 -1.53 -13.29 -10.08
CA PHE A 83 -1.14 -12.94 -8.71
C PHE A 83 -2.34 -12.58 -7.84
N SER A 84 -2.13 -12.67 -6.53
CA SER A 84 -3.04 -12.23 -5.48
C SER A 84 -2.48 -10.94 -4.87
N MET A 85 -3.35 -9.99 -4.55
CA MET A 85 -3.00 -8.80 -3.79
C MET A 85 -3.53 -8.94 -2.36
N VAL A 86 -2.69 -8.66 -1.38
CA VAL A 86 -3.11 -8.47 0.02
C VAL A 86 -2.83 -7.03 0.39
N MET A 87 -3.90 -6.31 0.70
CA MET A 87 -3.91 -4.89 1.01
C MET A 87 -4.26 -4.73 2.48
N PHE A 88 -3.38 -4.05 3.22
CA PHE A 88 -3.64 -3.61 4.59
C PHE A 88 -4.00 -2.14 4.53
N ASP A 89 -5.24 -1.83 4.86
CA ASP A 89 -5.79 -0.48 4.69
C ASP A 89 -7.06 -0.33 5.54
N PHE A 90 -7.26 0.85 6.13
CA PHE A 90 -8.51 1.16 6.80
C PHE A 90 -9.65 1.45 5.81
N HIS A 91 -9.31 1.90 4.61
CA HIS A 91 -10.20 2.18 3.48
C HIS A 91 -10.19 1.00 2.49
N SER A 92 -11.24 0.92 1.66
CA SER A 92 -11.34 -0.14 0.64
C SER A 92 -10.74 0.25 -0.72
N ASP A 93 -10.58 1.55 -0.96
CA ASP A 93 -10.11 2.16 -2.22
C ASP A 93 -10.75 1.64 -3.52
N ILE A 94 -11.97 1.15 -3.41
CA ILE A 94 -12.76 0.58 -4.52
C ILE A 94 -13.90 1.52 -4.95
N GLN A 95 -13.94 2.73 -4.40
CA GLN A 95 -15.07 3.64 -4.57
C GLN A 95 -15.28 3.99 -6.05
N MET A 96 -16.51 4.34 -6.40
CA MET A 96 -16.76 4.96 -7.70
C MET A 96 -16.25 6.40 -7.64
N GLY A 97 -15.22 6.71 -8.44
CA GLY A 97 -14.72 8.07 -8.54
C GLY A 97 -15.78 9.04 -9.12
N MET A 98 -15.61 10.34 -8.87
CA MET A 98 -16.48 11.39 -9.43
C MET A 98 -16.54 11.34 -10.98
N CYS A 99 -15.42 10.94 -11.60
CA CYS A 99 -15.33 10.60 -13.00
C CYS A 99 -14.76 9.19 -13.12
N LYS A 100 -15.39 8.32 -13.91
CA LYS A 100 -14.98 6.91 -14.07
C LYS A 100 -13.54 6.75 -14.55
N GLU A 101 -13.04 7.72 -15.29
CA GLU A 101 -11.71 7.68 -15.93
C GLU A 101 -10.61 8.30 -15.06
N LEU A 102 -10.97 8.94 -13.93
CA LEU A 102 -10.02 9.63 -13.08
C LEU A 102 -9.52 8.73 -11.95
N LEU A 103 -8.24 8.36 -12.01
CA LEU A 103 -7.55 7.60 -10.97
C LEU A 103 -7.31 8.48 -9.73
N SER A 104 -7.51 7.90 -8.55
CA SER A 104 -7.40 8.56 -7.25
C SER A 104 -7.02 7.57 -6.15
N CYS A 105 -6.62 8.05 -4.97
CA CYS A 105 -6.43 7.19 -3.80
C CYS A 105 -7.74 6.43 -3.47
N GLY A 106 -8.91 7.06 -3.50
CA GLY A 106 -10.17 6.37 -3.14
C GLY A 106 -10.70 5.33 -4.14
N ASN A 107 -10.11 5.18 -5.33
CA ASN A 107 -10.63 4.27 -6.38
C ASN A 107 -9.57 3.40 -7.09
N TRP A 108 -8.31 3.40 -6.65
CA TRP A 108 -7.26 2.71 -7.40
C TRP A 108 -7.45 1.19 -7.41
N VAL A 109 -8.05 0.59 -6.37
CA VAL A 109 -8.37 -0.84 -6.34
C VAL A 109 -9.37 -1.17 -7.43
N ARG A 110 -10.38 -0.30 -7.61
CA ARG A 110 -11.35 -0.45 -8.72
C ARG A 110 -10.64 -0.41 -10.07
N PHE A 111 -9.73 0.54 -10.28
CA PHE A 111 -8.92 0.60 -11.51
C PHE A 111 -8.09 -0.68 -11.72
N ALA A 112 -7.50 -1.23 -10.67
CA ALA A 112 -6.75 -2.48 -10.73
C ALA A 112 -7.67 -3.68 -11.05
N LEU A 113 -8.86 -3.75 -10.47
CA LEU A 113 -9.86 -4.77 -10.79
C LEU A 113 -10.30 -4.67 -12.25
N GLU A 114 -10.49 -3.48 -12.80
CA GLU A 114 -10.91 -3.31 -14.19
C GLU A 114 -9.77 -3.59 -15.19
N ASN A 115 -8.54 -3.15 -14.89
CA ASN A 115 -7.48 -3.03 -15.90
C ASN A 115 -6.27 -3.97 -15.69
N CYS A 116 -6.08 -4.56 -14.50
CA CYS A 116 -4.98 -5.51 -14.26
C CYS A 116 -5.43 -6.95 -14.54
N SER A 117 -5.24 -7.43 -15.78
CA SER A 117 -5.65 -8.77 -16.20
C SER A 117 -5.01 -9.92 -15.42
N GLN A 118 -3.82 -9.69 -14.86
CA GLN A 118 -3.08 -10.66 -14.06
C GLN A 118 -3.46 -10.67 -12.58
N LEU A 119 -4.18 -9.64 -12.09
CA LEU A 119 -4.72 -9.65 -10.74
C LEU A 119 -5.91 -10.62 -10.70
N LYS A 120 -5.86 -11.62 -9.82
CA LYS A 120 -6.90 -12.67 -9.73
C LYS A 120 -7.64 -12.67 -8.40
N GLN A 121 -6.95 -12.37 -7.31
CA GLN A 121 -7.53 -12.32 -5.97
C GLN A 121 -7.10 -11.04 -5.27
N VAL A 122 -8.01 -10.44 -4.50
CA VAL A 122 -7.76 -9.28 -3.66
C VAL A 122 -8.27 -9.57 -2.26
N TYR A 123 -7.41 -9.43 -1.26
CA TYR A 123 -7.77 -9.43 0.15
C TYR A 123 -7.53 -8.03 0.69
N ILE A 124 -8.58 -7.39 1.19
CA ILE A 124 -8.52 -6.08 1.86
C ILE A 124 -8.71 -6.33 3.36
N VAL A 125 -7.68 -6.03 4.14
CA VAL A 125 -7.57 -6.41 5.55
C VAL A 125 -7.47 -5.17 6.42
N GLY A 126 -8.28 -5.12 7.47
CA GLY A 126 -8.34 -4.01 8.43
C GLY A 126 -9.35 -2.92 8.06
N VAL A 127 -10.11 -3.11 6.98
CA VAL A 127 -11.06 -2.11 6.47
C VAL A 127 -12.23 -1.87 7.42
N ALA A 128 -12.65 -0.62 7.54
CA ALA A 128 -13.87 -0.27 8.26
C ALA A 128 -15.11 -0.71 7.47
N GLU A 129 -16.13 -1.24 8.16
CA GLU A 129 -17.39 -1.67 7.52
C GLU A 129 -18.05 -0.55 6.70
N GLN A 130 -17.95 0.72 7.14
CA GLN A 130 -18.52 1.84 6.39
C GLN A 130 -17.85 2.12 5.04
N TYR A 131 -16.60 1.69 4.86
CA TYR A 131 -15.86 1.91 3.62
C TYR A 131 -16.05 0.77 2.62
N ILE A 132 -16.63 -0.37 3.04
CA ILE A 132 -16.98 -1.44 2.12
C ILE A 132 -18.18 -0.98 1.26
N PRO A 133 -18.06 -0.91 -0.07
CA PRO A 133 -19.17 -0.56 -0.93
C PRO A 133 -20.28 -1.62 -0.84
N LYS A 134 -21.54 -1.18 -0.92
CA LYS A 134 -22.68 -2.12 -1.01
C LYS A 134 -22.67 -2.89 -2.33
N ASP A 135 -22.31 -2.21 -3.41
CA ASP A 135 -22.25 -2.75 -4.77
C ASP A 135 -20.95 -2.30 -5.44
N TYR A 136 -20.21 -3.25 -6.01
CA TYR A 136 -19.02 -3.01 -6.83
C TYR A 136 -18.88 -4.13 -7.85
N ASP A 137 -18.20 -3.84 -8.96
CA ASP A 137 -17.88 -4.86 -9.95
C ASP A 137 -16.49 -5.45 -9.64
N CYS A 138 -16.43 -6.76 -9.43
CA CYS A 138 -15.19 -7.48 -9.21
C CYS A 138 -14.47 -7.83 -10.52
N CYS A 139 -15.09 -7.58 -11.68
CA CYS A 139 -14.56 -7.83 -13.02
C CYS A 139 -14.00 -9.26 -13.17
N GLY A 140 -14.74 -10.24 -12.64
CA GLY A 140 -14.40 -11.67 -12.66
C GLY A 140 -13.25 -12.08 -11.74
N LYS A 141 -12.88 -11.26 -10.76
CA LYS A 141 -11.83 -11.53 -9.76
C LYS A 141 -12.46 -11.88 -8.41
N GLU A 142 -11.71 -12.57 -7.57
CA GLU A 142 -12.12 -12.85 -6.19
C GLU A 142 -11.73 -11.67 -5.30
N VAL A 143 -12.69 -11.10 -4.57
CA VAL A 143 -12.45 -9.96 -3.65
C VAL A 143 -12.99 -10.31 -2.28
N HIS A 144 -12.13 -10.23 -1.27
CA HIS A 144 -12.41 -10.60 0.11
C HIS A 144 -12.13 -9.40 1.01
N PHE A 145 -13.09 -9.07 1.88
CA PHE A 145 -12.91 -8.06 2.91
C PHE A 145 -12.79 -8.75 4.26
N ILE A 146 -11.76 -8.37 5.01
CA ILE A 146 -11.54 -8.76 6.40
C ILE A 146 -11.57 -7.46 7.20
N THR A 147 -12.70 -7.20 7.85
CA THR A 147 -12.92 -5.94 8.54
C THR A 147 -12.00 -5.80 9.76
N GLU A 148 -11.82 -4.56 10.22
CA GLU A 148 -11.13 -4.29 11.50
C GLU A 148 -11.68 -5.12 12.68
N LYS A 149 -13.00 -5.41 12.70
CA LYS A 149 -13.64 -6.24 13.72
C LYS A 149 -13.29 -7.72 13.54
N GLN A 150 -13.22 -8.20 12.31
CA GLN A 150 -12.84 -9.58 11.99
C GLN A 150 -11.38 -9.85 12.34
N VAL A 151 -10.47 -8.91 12.09
CA VAL A 151 -9.05 -9.01 12.50
C VAL A 151 -8.91 -9.33 14.01
N ARG A 152 -9.87 -8.91 14.84
CA ARG A 152 -9.89 -9.16 16.29
C ARG A 152 -10.70 -10.37 16.76
N SER A 153 -11.52 -10.96 15.90
CA SER A 153 -12.49 -11.99 16.29
C SER A 153 -12.34 -13.32 15.57
N ILE A 154 -11.57 -13.38 14.48
CA ILE A 154 -11.33 -14.61 13.72
C ILE A 154 -9.83 -14.84 13.47
N ASP A 155 -9.48 -16.06 13.10
CA ASP A 155 -8.15 -16.40 12.59
C ASP A 155 -8.05 -16.03 11.10
N TRP A 156 -8.04 -14.73 10.85
CA TRP A 156 -8.02 -14.17 9.51
C TRP A 156 -6.74 -14.56 8.74
N ILE A 157 -5.61 -14.75 9.44
CA ILE A 157 -4.34 -15.16 8.80
C ILE A 157 -4.48 -16.55 8.20
N GLU A 158 -5.07 -17.51 8.95
CA GLU A 158 -5.32 -18.85 8.40
C GLU A 158 -6.32 -18.83 7.24
N GLU A 159 -7.35 -17.98 7.30
CA GLU A 159 -8.31 -17.79 6.20
C GLU A 159 -7.60 -17.33 4.92
N VAL A 160 -6.85 -16.22 5.01
CA VAL A 160 -6.08 -15.70 3.87
C VAL A 160 -5.05 -16.72 3.39
N LYS A 161 -4.30 -17.36 4.30
CA LYS A 161 -3.26 -18.34 3.95
C LYS A 161 -3.83 -19.53 3.18
N ARG A 162 -5.05 -19.97 3.48
CA ARG A 162 -5.72 -21.08 2.78
C ARG A 162 -6.39 -20.65 1.49
N GLY A 163 -6.93 -19.44 1.46
CA GLY A 163 -7.67 -18.91 0.30
C GLY A 163 -6.77 -18.36 -0.81
N ILE A 164 -5.53 -17.94 -0.52
CA ILE A 164 -4.59 -17.47 -1.54
C ILE A 164 -4.18 -18.63 -2.46
N GLN A 165 -4.35 -18.41 -3.76
CA GLN A 165 -4.04 -19.38 -4.83
C GLN A 165 -2.82 -18.98 -5.68
N TYR A 166 -2.40 -17.71 -5.62
CA TYR A 166 -1.34 -17.16 -6.47
C TYR A 166 -0.24 -16.48 -5.64
N PRO A 167 0.96 -16.23 -6.23
CA PRO A 167 1.98 -15.41 -5.58
C PRO A 167 1.45 -14.03 -5.17
N ILE A 168 1.95 -13.50 -4.06
CA ILE A 168 1.34 -12.38 -3.34
C ILE A 168 2.08 -11.06 -3.63
N TYR A 169 1.35 -10.02 -4.00
CA TYR A 169 1.80 -8.63 -3.87
C TYR A 169 1.18 -8.02 -2.61
N ILE A 170 1.98 -7.35 -1.78
CA ILE A 170 1.52 -6.81 -0.50
C ILE A 170 1.58 -5.28 -0.55
N THR A 171 0.46 -4.60 -0.34
CA THR A 171 0.41 -3.14 -0.20
C THR A 171 -0.07 -2.79 1.20
N ILE A 172 0.54 -1.79 1.83
CA ILE A 172 0.26 -1.38 3.21
C ILE A 172 0.04 0.13 3.22
N ASP A 173 -1.21 0.58 3.32
CA ASP A 173 -1.49 1.89 3.89
C ASP A 173 -1.35 1.79 5.42
N LYS A 174 -0.56 2.68 5.99
CA LYS A 174 -0.33 2.71 7.43
C LYS A 174 -1.56 3.19 8.21
N ASP A 175 -2.53 3.78 7.56
CA ASP A 175 -3.79 4.19 8.20
C ASP A 175 -4.56 3.00 8.80
N VAL A 176 -4.29 1.77 8.35
CA VAL A 176 -4.82 0.53 8.94
C VAL A 176 -4.46 0.36 10.42
N PHE A 177 -3.33 0.94 10.84
CA PHE A 177 -2.85 0.84 12.22
C PHE A 177 -3.59 1.81 13.12
N ARG A 178 -3.66 1.47 14.41
CA ARG A 178 -4.24 2.36 15.42
C ARG A 178 -3.45 3.64 15.64
N GLU A 179 -4.15 4.66 16.13
CA GLU A 179 -3.55 5.91 16.56
C GLU A 179 -2.46 5.67 17.63
N GLY A 180 -1.34 6.37 17.47
CA GLY A 180 -0.16 6.25 18.34
C GLY A 180 0.85 5.18 17.90
N THR A 181 0.47 4.22 17.04
CA THR A 181 1.42 3.28 16.40
C THR A 181 2.10 3.93 15.19
N VAL A 182 1.34 4.71 14.44
CA VAL A 182 1.75 5.57 13.32
C VAL A 182 0.90 6.82 13.35
N TYR A 183 1.26 7.83 12.56
CA TYR A 183 0.45 9.01 12.29
C TYR A 183 0.33 9.19 10.78
N THR A 184 -0.87 9.45 10.27
CA THR A 184 -1.14 9.53 8.81
C THR A 184 -1.85 10.85 8.47
N ASN A 185 -2.11 11.09 7.18
CA ASN A 185 -2.96 12.21 6.71
C ASN A 185 -4.46 11.88 6.76
N TRP A 186 -4.82 10.63 7.05
CA TRP A 186 -6.16 10.09 6.95
C TRP A 186 -6.64 9.59 8.32
N ASP A 187 -7.83 9.01 8.35
CA ASP A 187 -8.34 8.32 9.54
C ASP A 187 -7.40 7.19 9.99
N GLN A 188 -7.70 6.55 11.11
CA GLN A 188 -6.91 5.41 11.59
C GLN A 188 -7.78 4.23 12.00
N GLY A 189 -7.29 3.04 11.67
CA GLY A 189 -7.89 1.77 12.02
C GLY A 189 -7.48 1.30 13.41
N THR A 190 -7.40 -0.02 13.55
CA THR A 190 -7.18 -0.64 14.87
C THR A 190 -6.06 -1.69 14.87
N MET A 191 -5.41 -1.94 13.73
CA MET A 191 -4.37 -2.95 13.63
C MET A 191 -3.11 -2.56 14.40
N GLU A 192 -2.34 -3.58 14.79
CA GLU A 192 -1.03 -3.44 15.41
C GLU A 192 0.04 -3.94 14.43
N ILE A 193 1.28 -3.48 14.58
CA ILE A 193 2.38 -3.94 13.74
C ILE A 193 2.61 -5.46 13.82
N ASN A 194 2.27 -6.06 14.96
CA ASN A 194 2.35 -7.50 15.17
C ASN A 194 1.35 -8.29 14.30
N ASP A 195 0.19 -7.70 13.96
CA ASP A 195 -0.78 -8.35 13.08
C ASP A 195 -0.18 -8.53 11.68
N VAL A 196 0.51 -7.49 11.17
CA VAL A 196 1.23 -7.55 9.89
C VAL A 196 2.42 -8.50 9.97
N SER A 197 3.22 -8.44 11.04
CA SER A 197 4.35 -9.37 11.23
C SER A 197 3.90 -10.84 11.22
N ALA A 198 2.83 -11.17 11.95
CA ALA A 198 2.27 -12.51 12.01
C ALA A 198 1.77 -12.98 10.64
N PHE A 199 1.20 -12.09 9.83
CA PHE A 199 0.80 -12.42 8.46
C PHE A 199 2.00 -12.80 7.60
N PHE A 200 3.08 -11.99 7.58
CA PHE A 200 4.29 -12.32 6.83
C PHE A 200 4.87 -13.67 7.24
N GLU A 201 4.94 -13.97 8.54
CA GLU A 201 5.37 -15.27 9.05
C GLU A 201 4.43 -16.41 8.63
N GLY A 202 3.12 -16.18 8.64
CA GLY A 202 2.11 -17.15 8.26
C GLY A 202 2.15 -17.53 6.78
N VAL A 203 2.41 -16.57 5.88
CA VAL A 203 2.36 -16.83 4.43
C VAL A 203 3.70 -17.22 3.82
N ARG A 204 4.85 -16.77 4.37
CA ARG A 204 6.16 -16.95 3.72
C ARG A 204 6.57 -18.41 3.49
N ALA A 205 6.05 -19.34 4.30
CA ALA A 205 6.37 -20.76 4.17
C ALA A 205 5.65 -21.45 2.99
N ARG A 206 4.56 -20.87 2.48
CA ARG A 206 3.69 -21.49 1.45
C ARG A 206 3.54 -20.65 0.19
N HIS A 207 3.67 -19.33 0.33
CA HIS A 207 3.36 -18.40 -0.73
C HIS A 207 4.58 -17.56 -1.08
N LYS A 208 4.82 -17.39 -2.38
CA LYS A 208 5.88 -16.50 -2.86
C LYS A 208 5.40 -15.05 -2.78
N ILE A 209 6.12 -14.21 -2.03
CA ILE A 209 5.91 -12.76 -2.04
C ILE A 209 6.64 -12.17 -3.25
N LEU A 210 5.91 -11.47 -4.10
CA LEU A 210 6.40 -10.87 -5.34
C LEU A 210 7.06 -9.51 -5.11
N GLY A 211 6.65 -8.79 -4.07
CA GLY A 211 7.05 -7.42 -3.80
C GLY A 211 5.94 -6.71 -3.04
N GLY A 212 6.07 -5.41 -2.90
CA GLY A 212 5.06 -4.63 -2.23
C GLY A 212 5.30 -3.14 -2.24
N ASP A 213 4.38 -2.42 -1.62
CA ASP A 213 4.51 -0.99 -1.38
C ASP A 213 3.94 -0.59 -0.02
N ILE A 214 4.38 0.57 0.45
CA ILE A 214 4.02 1.14 1.75
C ILE A 214 3.69 2.63 1.56
N CYS A 215 2.52 3.08 1.99
CA CYS A 215 2.10 4.49 2.01
C CYS A 215 1.67 4.92 3.42
N GLY A 216 0.77 5.90 3.55
CA GLY A 216 0.22 6.33 4.84
C GLY A 216 1.17 7.17 5.71
N GLU A 217 2.13 7.89 5.14
CA GLU A 217 2.85 8.91 5.90
C GLU A 217 1.99 10.13 6.29
N CYS A 218 2.36 10.80 7.38
CA CYS A 218 1.83 12.12 7.73
C CYS A 218 2.72 13.22 7.14
N SER A 219 2.15 14.05 6.26
CA SER A 219 2.84 15.19 5.69
C SER A 219 2.75 16.41 6.60
N LYS A 220 3.67 17.36 6.41
CA LYS A 220 3.87 18.49 7.33
C LYS A 220 2.60 19.33 7.55
N ASN A 221 1.72 19.38 6.56
CA ASN A 221 0.47 20.14 6.63
C ASN A 221 -0.56 19.52 7.58
N TYR A 222 -0.45 18.23 7.90
CA TYR A 222 -1.39 17.49 8.74
C TYR A 222 -0.83 17.14 10.12
N ALA A 223 0.41 17.56 10.40
CA ALA A 223 1.14 17.07 11.56
C ALA A 223 0.93 17.89 12.85
N ASP A 224 0.04 18.89 12.86
CA ASP A 224 -0.34 19.69 14.04
C ASP A 224 0.83 20.15 14.93
N GLY A 225 1.95 20.56 14.30
CA GLY A 225 3.16 21.00 14.99
C GLY A 225 4.04 19.88 15.59
N GLN A 226 3.64 18.62 15.46
CA GLN A 226 4.34 17.42 15.95
C GLN A 226 5.09 16.66 14.84
N TYR A 227 5.29 17.28 13.66
CA TYR A 227 5.87 16.64 12.48
C TYR A 227 7.10 15.78 12.77
N ASN A 228 8.12 16.31 13.46
CA ASN A 228 9.34 15.56 13.75
C ASN A 228 9.08 14.27 14.54
N ARG A 229 8.20 14.33 15.55
CA ARG A 229 7.81 13.14 16.32
C ARG A 229 7.10 12.11 15.44
N TYR A 230 6.22 12.56 14.54
CA TYR A 230 5.49 11.67 13.64
C TYR A 230 6.46 10.97 12.67
N GLN A 231 7.44 11.71 12.14
CA GLN A 231 8.49 11.16 11.28
C GLN A 231 9.36 10.11 11.98
N GLU A 232 9.71 10.31 13.25
CA GLU A 232 10.44 9.32 14.05
C GLU A 232 9.63 8.03 14.23
N VAL A 233 8.36 8.15 14.65
CA VAL A 233 7.48 7.00 14.90
C VAL A 233 7.20 6.23 13.62
N ASN A 234 6.76 6.91 12.56
CA ASN A 234 6.51 6.28 11.26
C ASN A 234 7.77 5.63 10.69
N GLY A 235 8.93 6.27 10.88
CA GLY A 235 10.20 5.75 10.41
C GLY A 235 10.59 4.40 11.05
N ILE A 236 10.27 4.21 12.34
CA ILE A 236 10.46 2.92 13.02
C ILE A 236 9.59 1.84 12.36
N ILE A 237 8.32 2.15 12.10
CA ILE A 237 7.39 1.21 11.46
C ILE A 237 7.82 0.88 10.03
N ASN A 238 8.25 1.88 9.24
CA ASN A 238 8.80 1.66 7.91
C ASN A 238 9.98 0.67 7.92
N GLN A 239 10.89 0.82 8.88
CA GLN A 239 12.04 -0.09 9.03
C GLN A 239 11.61 -1.51 9.44
N GLN A 240 10.61 -1.65 10.31
CA GLN A 240 10.07 -2.95 10.71
C GLN A 240 9.41 -3.67 9.53
N ILE A 241 8.56 -2.98 8.77
CA ILE A 241 7.89 -3.55 7.59
C ILE A 241 8.92 -4.00 6.54
N LEU A 242 9.97 -3.20 6.28
CA LEU A 242 11.04 -3.60 5.36
C LEU A 242 11.71 -4.91 5.78
N THR A 243 11.90 -5.07 7.09
CA THR A 243 12.51 -6.28 7.66
C THR A 243 11.64 -7.50 7.40
N TYR A 244 10.31 -7.37 7.49
CA TYR A 244 9.37 -8.45 7.17
C TYR A 244 9.46 -8.87 5.70
N PHE A 245 9.49 -7.92 4.76
CA PHE A 245 9.72 -8.22 3.34
C PHE A 245 11.05 -8.94 3.10
N HIS A 246 12.12 -8.53 3.78
CA HIS A 246 13.42 -9.18 3.66
C HIS A 246 13.44 -10.59 4.26
N MET A 247 12.79 -10.82 5.40
CA MET A 247 12.72 -12.13 6.05
C MET A 247 11.87 -13.12 5.26
N ALA A 248 10.79 -12.66 4.63
CA ALA A 248 9.90 -13.51 3.85
C ALA A 248 10.46 -13.91 2.46
N ASN A 249 11.58 -13.32 2.04
CA ASN A 249 12.25 -13.63 0.78
C ASN A 249 13.64 -14.27 0.96
N ARG A 250 13.95 -14.73 2.17
CA ARG A 250 15.08 -15.62 2.47
C ARG A 250 14.61 -17.06 2.47
#